data_AF-A0AAV0PTJ6-F1
#
_entry.id   AF-A0AAV0PTJ6-F1
#
_cell.length_a   1.000
_cell.length_b   1.000
_cell.length_c   1.000
_cell.angle_alpha   90.00
_cell.angle_beta   90.00
_cell.angle_gamma   90.00
#
_symmetry.space_group_name_H-M   'P 1'
#
loop_
_entity.id
_entity.type
_entity.pdbx_description
1 polymer ?
#
loop_
_entity_poly.entity_id
_entity_poly.type
_entity_poly.pdbx_seq_one_letter_code
_entity_poly.pdbx_strand_id
1 'polypeptide(L)'
;MNSTAGIRAANFVGAGKITLTVSDRKARETQKYIRALLLGRKATDPKVRQSYKTCLEKYGDVIKSISVAKDSFVTGDYDTGFTATTVAQRDADACNREVTAGPARGGVGERNKYLSNLLDIVLVILNMVGG
;
A
#
# COMPACT_ATOMS: atom_id res chain seq x y z
N MET A 1 -3.22 24.00 -29.42
CA MET A 1 -2.66 23.03 -28.43
C MET A 1 -3.20 23.46 -27.06
N ASN A 2 -3.83 22.70 -26.17
CA ASN A 2 -4.13 21.27 -26.06
C ASN A 2 -5.11 21.07 -24.86
N SER A 3 -6.30 21.67 -24.88
CA SER A 3 -7.23 21.64 -23.73
C SER A 3 -7.62 20.21 -23.32
N THR A 4 -7.70 19.30 -24.30
CA THR A 4 -8.05 17.90 -24.09
C THR A 4 -6.97 17.11 -23.37
N ALA A 5 -5.68 17.36 -23.63
CA ALA A 5 -4.61 16.72 -22.85
C ALA A 5 -4.50 17.29 -21.44
N GLY A 6 -4.69 18.61 -21.27
CA GLY A 6 -4.75 19.23 -19.94
C GLY A 6 -5.87 18.65 -19.07
N ILE A 7 -7.06 18.45 -19.65
CA ILE A 7 -8.20 17.79 -18.97
C ILE A 7 -7.88 16.32 -18.65
N ARG A 8 -7.26 15.59 -19.58
CA ARG A 8 -6.90 14.17 -19.38
C ARG A 8 -5.88 14.00 -18.25
N ALA A 9 -4.82 14.80 -18.22
CA ALA A 9 -3.82 14.78 -17.17
C ALA A 9 -4.43 15.14 -15.80
N ALA A 10 -5.27 16.18 -15.73
CA ALA A 10 -5.97 16.56 -14.51
C ALA A 10 -6.86 15.42 -13.96
N ASN A 11 -7.55 14.69 -14.85
CA ASN A 11 -8.35 13.53 -14.46
C ASN A 11 -7.51 12.40 -13.85
N PHE A 12 -6.34 12.10 -14.44
CA PHE A 12 -5.44 11.08 -13.90
C PHE A 12 -4.82 11.48 -12.57
N VAL A 13 -4.41 12.75 -12.42
CA VAL A 13 -3.92 13.28 -11.13
C VAL A 13 -4.98 13.14 -10.04
N GLY A 14 -6.23 13.50 -10.35
CA GLY A 14 -7.36 13.33 -9.42
C GLY A 14 -7.59 11.87 -9.04
N ALA A 15 -7.62 10.97 -10.03
CA ALA A 15 -7.76 9.53 -9.81
C ALA A 15 -6.62 8.96 -8.94
N GLY A 16 -5.37 9.37 -9.19
CA GLY A 16 -4.20 8.93 -8.41
C GLY A 16 -4.31 9.30 -6.94
N LYS A 17 -4.67 10.56 -6.65
CA LYS A 17 -4.88 11.05 -5.27
C LYS A 17 -6.00 10.30 -4.55
N ILE A 18 -7.11 10.03 -5.25
CA ILE A 18 -8.25 9.27 -4.67
C ILE A 18 -7.82 7.84 -4.38
N THR A 19 -7.21 7.14 -5.34
CA THR A 19 -6.77 5.75 -5.16
C THR A 19 -5.77 5.63 -4.03
N LEU A 20 -4.77 6.53 -3.93
CA LEU A 20 -3.82 6.55 -2.81
C LEU A 20 -4.47 6.83 -1.46
N THR A 21 -5.52 7.65 -1.42
CA THR A 21 -6.30 7.89 -0.19
C THR A 21 -7.02 6.62 0.26
N VAL A 22 -7.59 5.86 -0.69
CA VAL A 22 -8.17 4.54 -0.40
C VAL A 22 -7.08 3.56 0.05
N SER A 23 -5.92 3.55 -0.60
CA SER A 23 -4.77 2.71 -0.23
C SER A 23 -4.28 3.01 1.19
N ASP A 24 -4.11 4.27 1.58
CA ASP A 24 -3.70 4.67 2.93
C ASP A 24 -4.71 4.16 3.98
N ARG A 25 -6.01 4.37 3.73
CA ARG A 25 -7.06 3.87 4.61
C ARG A 25 -6.98 2.36 4.77
N LYS A 26 -6.80 1.63 3.66
CA LYS A 26 -6.70 0.16 3.68
C LYS A 26 -5.43 -0.33 4.35
N ALA A 27 -4.31 0.35 4.16
CA ALA A 27 -3.07 0.04 4.85
C ALA A 27 -3.23 0.20 6.37
N ARG A 28 -3.85 1.29 6.83
CA ARG A 28 -4.16 1.51 8.25
C ARG A 28 -5.16 0.48 8.81
N GLU A 29 -6.20 0.14 8.05
CA GLU A 29 -7.16 -0.91 8.43
C GLU A 29 -6.46 -2.27 8.60
N THR A 30 -5.56 -2.62 7.68
CA THR A 30 -4.79 -3.87 7.75
C THR A 30 -3.79 -3.86 8.89
N GLN A 31 -3.09 -2.74 9.12
CA GLN A 31 -2.20 -2.60 10.28
C GLN A 31 -2.95 -2.80 11.59
N LYS A 32 -4.14 -2.18 11.74
CA LYS A 32 -5.02 -2.40 12.91
C LYS A 32 -5.44 -3.86 13.05
N TYR A 33 -5.79 -4.51 11.93
CA TYR A 33 -6.16 -5.92 11.91
C TYR A 33 -5.00 -6.83 12.38
N ILE A 34 -3.79 -6.62 11.87
CA ILE A 34 -2.59 -7.36 12.28
C ILE A 34 -2.32 -7.12 13.79
N ARG A 35 -2.47 -5.89 14.27
CA ARG A 35 -2.32 -5.58 15.71
C ARG A 35 -3.32 -6.36 16.56
N ALA A 36 -4.57 -6.45 16.13
CA ALA A 36 -5.59 -7.24 16.82
C ALA A 36 -5.26 -8.74 16.83
N LEU A 37 -4.72 -9.28 15.72
CA LEU A 37 -4.24 -10.67 15.66
C LEU A 37 -3.08 -10.93 16.63
N LEU A 38 -2.13 -10.01 16.73
CA LEU A 38 -0.99 -10.09 17.65
C LEU A 38 -1.41 -10.08 19.12
N LEU A 39 -2.43 -9.29 19.47
CA LEU A 39 -2.97 -9.19 20.83
C LEU A 39 -3.97 -10.31 21.16
N GLY A 40 -4.49 -10.99 20.15
CA GLY A 40 -5.46 -12.05 20.30
C GLY A 40 -4.86 -13.34 20.86
N ARG A 41 -5.73 -14.18 21.44
CA ARG A 41 -5.36 -15.50 22.01
C ARG A 41 -4.76 -16.49 20.98
N LYS A 42 -4.79 -16.17 19.69
CA LYS A 42 -4.23 -16.98 18.61
C LYS A 42 -2.73 -16.79 18.41
N ALA A 43 -2.15 -15.73 18.98
CA ALA A 43 -0.70 -15.46 18.92
C ALA A 43 0.01 -16.07 20.14
N THR A 44 -0.25 -17.34 20.42
CA THR A 44 0.43 -18.13 21.48
C THR A 44 1.75 -18.70 21.00
N ASP A 45 1.89 -18.95 19.70
CA ASP A 45 3.15 -19.38 19.08
C ASP A 45 4.12 -18.19 18.94
N PRO A 46 5.35 -18.27 19.50
CA PRO A 46 6.36 -17.23 19.36
C PRO A 46 6.71 -16.86 17.92
N LYS A 47 6.72 -17.83 16.99
CA LYS A 47 7.00 -17.58 15.56
C LYS A 47 5.88 -16.77 14.93
N VAL A 48 4.62 -17.10 15.22
CA VAL A 48 3.44 -16.34 14.74
C VAL A 48 3.45 -14.92 15.27
N ARG A 49 3.81 -14.72 16.55
CA ARG A 49 3.96 -13.37 17.13
C ARG A 49 5.02 -12.56 16.40
N GLN A 50 6.14 -13.19 16.08
CA GLN A 50 7.23 -12.52 15.36
C GLN A 50 6.80 -12.13 13.95
N SER A 51 6.13 -13.01 13.19
CA SER A 51 5.60 -12.67 11.86
C SER A 51 4.64 -11.47 11.91
N TYR A 52 3.74 -11.40 12.91
CA TYR A 52 2.86 -10.23 13.07
C TYR A 52 3.60 -8.95 13.44
N LYS A 53 4.66 -9.02 14.26
CA LYS A 53 5.50 -7.85 14.57
C LYS A 53 6.21 -7.32 13.32
N THR A 54 6.86 -8.20 12.56
CA THR A 54 7.50 -7.85 11.29
C THR A 54 6.48 -7.23 10.33
N CYS A 55 5.29 -7.81 10.22
CA CYS A 55 4.20 -7.24 9.43
C CYS A 55 3.78 -5.85 9.88
N LEU A 56 3.73 -5.56 11.20
CA LEU A 56 3.38 -4.24 11.70
C LEU A 56 4.42 -3.18 11.32
N GLU A 57 5.70 -3.54 11.37
CA GLU A 57 6.81 -2.68 10.91
C GLU A 57 6.67 -2.41 9.42
N LYS A 58 6.49 -3.46 8.61
CA LYS A 58 6.25 -3.35 7.16
C LYS A 58 5.05 -2.48 6.83
N TYR A 59 3.93 -2.63 7.54
CA TYR A 59 2.78 -1.76 7.33
C TYR A 59 3.02 -0.30 7.76
N GLY A 60 3.92 -0.05 8.70
CA GLY A 60 4.40 1.30 8.99
C GLY A 60 5.11 1.92 7.79
N ASP A 61 5.95 1.15 7.11
CA ASP A 61 6.70 1.60 5.92
C ASP A 61 5.80 1.73 4.68
N VAL A 62 4.83 0.83 4.50
CA VAL A 62 3.77 0.96 3.49
C VAL A 62 3.04 2.31 3.63
N ILE A 63 2.63 2.66 4.84
CA ILE A 63 1.89 3.92 5.10
C ILE A 63 2.76 5.14 4.78
N LYS A 64 4.06 5.11 5.16
CA LYS A 64 5.00 6.20 4.82
C LYS A 64 5.17 6.33 3.31
N SER A 65 5.39 5.21 2.62
CA SER A 65 5.55 5.19 1.16
C SER A 65 4.30 5.66 0.42
N ILE A 66 3.10 5.30 0.88
CA ILE A 66 1.84 5.85 0.35
C ILE A 66 1.76 7.36 0.57
N SER A 67 2.24 7.87 1.71
CA SER A 67 2.28 9.32 1.95
C SER A 67 3.21 10.03 0.95
N VAL A 68 4.41 9.49 0.72
CA VAL A 68 5.35 10.03 -0.28
C VAL A 68 4.72 10.00 -1.68
N ALA A 69 4.06 8.91 -2.05
CA ALA A 69 3.35 8.80 -3.31
C ALA A 69 2.15 9.78 -3.43
N LYS A 70 1.53 10.20 -2.33
CA LYS A 70 0.50 11.24 -2.37
C LYS A 70 1.10 12.60 -2.66
N ASP A 71 2.23 12.90 -2.02
CA ASP A 71 2.93 14.18 -2.16
C ASP A 71 3.48 14.36 -3.58
N SER A 72 3.89 13.27 -4.26
CA SER A 72 4.31 13.35 -5.67
C SER A 72 3.22 13.87 -6.61
N PHE A 73 1.94 13.57 -6.35
CA PHE A 73 0.82 14.14 -7.14
C PHE A 73 0.54 15.61 -6.81
N VAL A 74 1.14 16.17 -5.76
CA VAL A 74 1.09 17.59 -5.43
C VAL A 74 2.27 18.32 -6.03
N THR A 75 3.48 17.75 -5.94
CA THR A 75 4.72 18.35 -6.44
C THR A 75 4.94 18.14 -7.93
N GLY A 76 4.28 17.15 -8.54
CA GLY A 76 4.53 16.72 -9.91
C GLY A 76 5.73 15.79 -10.07
N ASP A 77 6.36 15.36 -8.95
CA ASP A 77 7.50 14.44 -8.95
C ASP A 77 7.06 12.97 -9.08
N TYR A 78 6.54 12.62 -10.26
CA TYR A 78 5.92 11.31 -10.47
C TYR A 78 6.89 10.13 -10.42
N ASP A 79 8.19 10.34 -10.66
CA ASP A 79 9.23 9.30 -10.53
C ASP A 79 9.42 8.88 -9.07
N THR A 80 9.46 9.86 -8.14
CA THR A 80 9.43 9.58 -6.71
C THR A 80 8.13 8.87 -6.32
N GLY A 81 6.99 9.28 -6.90
CA GLY A 81 5.70 8.62 -6.71
C GLY A 81 5.70 7.15 -7.14
N PHE A 82 6.31 6.85 -8.28
CA PHE A 82 6.40 5.50 -8.84
C PHE A 82 7.28 4.60 -7.97
N THR A 83 8.44 5.13 -7.56
CA THR A 83 9.37 4.43 -6.66
C THR A 83 8.69 4.15 -5.32
N ALA A 84 8.05 5.14 -4.71
CA ALA A 84 7.37 4.98 -3.42
C ALA A 84 6.20 3.99 -3.50
N THR A 85 5.40 4.02 -4.57
CA THR A 85 4.31 3.06 -4.79
C THR A 85 4.84 1.63 -4.92
N THR A 86 5.94 1.45 -5.66
CA THR A 86 6.61 0.13 -5.81
C THR A 86 7.15 -0.37 -4.47
N VAL A 87 7.76 0.49 -3.65
CA VAL A 87 8.23 0.14 -2.29
C VAL A 87 7.05 -0.31 -1.42
N ALA A 88 5.94 0.42 -1.44
CA ALA A 88 4.74 0.05 -0.69
C ALA A 88 4.22 -1.35 -1.06
N GLN A 89 4.23 -1.73 -2.35
CA GLN A 89 3.86 -3.09 -2.76
C GLN A 89 4.83 -4.13 -2.22
N ARG A 90 6.15 -3.89 -2.35
CA ARG A 90 7.17 -4.83 -1.86
C ARG A 90 7.06 -5.09 -0.36
N ASP A 91 6.78 -4.06 0.43
CA ASP A 91 6.60 -4.21 1.87
C ASP A 91 5.29 -4.92 2.24
N ALA A 92 4.20 -4.65 1.52
CA ALA A 92 2.94 -5.40 1.68
C ALA A 92 3.12 -6.89 1.33
N ASP A 93 3.86 -7.20 0.27
CA ASP A 93 4.19 -8.57 -0.16
C ASP A 93 5.16 -9.26 0.79
N ALA A 94 6.12 -8.52 1.37
CA ALA A 94 6.98 -9.04 2.43
C ALA A 94 6.15 -9.46 3.63
N CYS A 95 5.21 -8.62 4.09
CA CYS A 95 4.28 -9.02 5.14
C CYS A 95 3.44 -10.24 4.74
N ASN A 96 2.96 -10.30 3.48
CA ASN A 96 2.20 -11.46 3.00
C ASN A 96 3.00 -12.76 3.16
N ARG A 97 4.27 -12.75 2.73
CA ARG A 97 5.17 -13.92 2.85
C ARG A 97 5.39 -14.34 4.30
N GLU A 98 5.58 -13.37 5.21
CA GLU A 98 5.72 -13.64 6.65
C GLU A 98 4.50 -14.34 7.26
N VAL A 99 3.29 -13.98 6.83
CA VAL A 99 2.05 -14.59 7.35
C VAL A 99 1.66 -15.88 6.63
N THR A 100 1.98 -16.03 5.34
CA THR A 100 1.66 -17.26 4.58
C THR A 100 2.64 -18.40 4.84
N ALA A 101 3.87 -18.11 5.26
CA ALA A 101 4.88 -19.12 5.58
C ALA A 101 4.68 -19.77 6.97
N GLY A 102 3.77 -19.24 7.81
CA GLY A 102 3.47 -19.75 9.15
C GLY A 102 2.04 -20.30 9.28
N PRO A 103 1.65 -20.84 10.47
CA PRO A 103 0.28 -21.27 10.74
C PRO A 103 -0.69 -20.09 10.95
N ALA A 104 -0.30 -18.87 10.57
CA ALA A 104 -1.04 -17.64 10.80
C ALA A 104 -2.33 -17.66 9.97
N ARG A 105 -3.45 -17.96 10.65
CA ARG A 105 -4.78 -17.90 10.08
C ARG A 105 -5.37 -16.51 10.28
N GLY A 106 -5.65 -15.81 9.18
CA GLY A 106 -6.33 -14.53 9.19
C GLY A 106 -6.42 -13.95 7.78
N GLY A 107 -7.39 -13.07 7.53
CA GLY A 107 -7.60 -12.43 6.22
C GLY A 107 -6.52 -11.40 5.85
N VAL A 108 -5.28 -11.53 6.35
CA VAL A 108 -4.16 -10.64 6.03
C VAL A 108 -3.80 -10.78 4.55
N GLY A 109 -3.76 -12.00 4.01
CA GLY A 109 -3.43 -12.21 2.60
C GLY A 109 -4.42 -11.56 1.63
N GLU A 110 -5.73 -11.67 1.88
CA GLU A 110 -6.76 -10.99 1.08
C GLU A 110 -6.64 -9.47 1.15
N ARG A 111 -6.34 -8.95 2.35
CA ARG A 111 -6.12 -7.51 2.57
C ARG A 111 -4.89 -7.00 1.84
N ASN A 112 -3.80 -7.76 1.87
CA ASN A 112 -2.57 -7.43 1.15
C ASN A 112 -2.84 -7.44 -0.36
N LYS A 113 -3.53 -8.46 -0.89
CA LYS A 113 -3.93 -8.52 -2.31
C LYS A 113 -4.78 -7.33 -2.72
N TYR A 114 -5.77 -6.95 -1.91
CA TYR A 114 -6.61 -5.78 -2.19
C TYR A 114 -5.78 -4.49 -2.23
N LEU A 115 -4.85 -4.32 -1.29
CA LEU A 115 -3.94 -3.17 -1.30
C LEU A 115 -3.02 -3.18 -2.52
N SER A 116 -2.43 -4.32 -2.88
CA SER A 116 -1.56 -4.43 -4.06
C SER A 116 -2.30 -4.05 -5.34
N ASN A 117 -3.55 -4.50 -5.52
CA ASN A 117 -4.37 -4.10 -6.67
C ASN A 117 -4.59 -2.57 -6.74
N LEU A 118 -4.79 -1.91 -5.60
CA LEU A 118 -4.92 -0.45 -5.57
C LEU A 118 -3.60 0.25 -5.94
N LEU A 119 -2.47 -0.28 -5.46
CA LEU A 119 -1.14 0.26 -5.78
C LEU A 119 -0.77 0.02 -7.25
N ASP A 120 -1.17 -1.10 -7.85
CA ASP A 120 -1.02 -1.34 -9.30
C ASP A 120 -1.77 -0.28 -10.13
N ILE A 121 -3.00 0.06 -9.73
CA ILE A 121 -3.76 1.15 -10.37
C ILE A 121 -3.00 2.48 -10.27
N VAL A 122 -2.38 2.76 -9.12
CA VAL A 122 -1.57 3.98 -8.94
C VAL A 122 -0.35 3.97 -9.86
N LEU A 123 0.35 2.85 -10.00
CA LEU A 123 1.49 2.74 -10.93
C LEU A 123 1.09 3.01 -12.38
N VAL A 124 -0.05 2.46 -12.82
CA VAL A 124 -0.60 2.75 -14.14
C VAL A 124 -0.88 4.24 -14.29
N ILE A 125 -1.52 4.87 -13.30
CA ILE A 125 -1.81 6.31 -13.32
C ILE A 125 -0.51 7.14 -13.39
N LEU A 126 0.51 6.78 -12.61
CA LEU A 126 1.80 7.47 -12.60
C LEU A 126 2.49 7.42 -13.97
N ASN A 127 2.45 6.27 -14.65
CA ASN A 127 2.93 6.16 -16.03
C ASN A 127 2.14 7.06 -17.01
N MET A 128 0.85 7.29 -16.77
CA MET A 128 0.01 8.12 -17.64
C MET A 128 0.20 9.63 -17.41
N VAL A 129 0.75 10.05 -16.26
CA VAL A 129 0.98 11.46 -15.93
C VAL A 129 2.46 11.87 -16.00
N GLY A 130 3.38 10.91 -15.83
CA GLY A 130 4.83 11.12 -15.92
C GLY A 130 5.42 10.83 -17.31
N GLY A 131 4.70 10.10 -18.17
CA GLY A 131 5.04 9.91 -19.58
C GLY A 131 4.45 11.00 -20.46
#